data_AF-A0A024EAE6-F1
#
_entry.id   AF-A0A024EAE6-F1
#
_cell.length_a   1.000
_cell.length_b   1.000
_cell.length_c   1.000
_cell.angle_alpha   90.00
_cell.angle_beta   90.00
_cell.angle_gamma   90.00
#
_symmetry.space_group_name_H-M   'P 1'
#
loop_
_entity.id
_entity.type
_entity.pdbx_description
1 polymer ?
#
loop_
_entity_poly.entity_id
_entity_poly.type
_entity_poly.pdbx_seq_one_letter_code
_entity_poly.pdbx_strand_id
1 'polypeptide(L)'
;MVNVASKCGLTPQYAALENLYQQYKDKGFSVLGLPCNQFAGQEPGTEQEIQEFCSLNYGVTFPLSSKLEVNGHDRHQLYRLLAGEGAEFPGDITWNFEKFLLGKDGRVLARFSPRTAPDDPTVIHAIEKALS
;
A
#
# COMPACT_ATOMS: atom_id res chain seq x y z
N MET A 1 3.76 -2.40 -1.53
CA MET A 1 2.35 -2.32 -1.95
C MET A 1 1.50 -1.91 -0.76
N VAL A 2 0.52 -1.04 -0.95
CA VAL A 2 -0.31 -0.51 0.14
C VAL A 2 -1.77 -0.39 -0.31
N ASN A 3 -2.74 -0.92 0.43
CA ASN A 3 -4.15 -0.56 0.17
C ASN A 3 -4.42 0.84 0.71
N VAL A 4 -4.97 1.72 -0.11
CA VAL A 4 -5.08 3.15 0.23
C VAL A 4 -6.51 3.66 0.16
N ALA A 5 -6.75 4.76 0.88
CA ALA A 5 -8.03 5.46 0.90
C ALA A 5 -7.83 6.97 1.17
N SER A 6 -8.76 7.77 0.67
CA SER A 6 -8.74 9.23 0.61
C SER A 6 -9.49 9.86 1.78
N LYS A 7 -10.47 9.15 2.36
CA LYS A 7 -11.30 9.63 3.48
C LYS A 7 -11.04 8.84 4.76
N CYS A 8 -9.79 8.48 5.01
CA CYS A 8 -9.36 7.72 6.19
C CYS A 8 -8.59 8.61 7.18
N GLY A 9 -8.69 8.32 8.48
CA GLY A 9 -7.82 8.97 9.47
C GLY A 9 -6.32 8.71 9.27
N LEU A 10 -5.97 7.68 8.48
CA LEU A 10 -4.59 7.34 8.12
C LEU A 10 -4.17 7.91 6.76
N THR A 11 -5.04 8.63 6.06
CA THR A 11 -4.73 9.26 4.76
C THR A 11 -3.48 10.16 4.78
N PRO A 12 -3.13 10.87 5.88
CA PRO A 12 -1.84 11.58 5.95
C PRO A 12 -0.58 10.71 5.72
N GLN A 13 -0.67 9.38 5.81
CA GLN A 13 0.44 8.49 5.47
C GLN A 13 0.87 8.56 4.00
N TYR A 14 0.04 9.12 3.09
CA TYR A 14 0.45 9.38 1.71
C TYR A 14 1.75 10.21 1.62
N ALA A 15 1.90 11.23 2.48
CA ALA A 15 3.11 12.06 2.48
C ALA A 15 4.36 11.25 2.84
N ALA A 16 4.27 10.38 3.85
CA ALA A 16 5.38 9.51 4.23
C ALA A 16 5.68 8.46 3.14
N LEU A 17 4.65 7.89 2.50
CA LEU A 17 4.83 6.98 1.36
C LEU A 17 5.52 7.66 0.18
N GLU A 18 5.12 8.89 -0.16
CA GLU A 18 5.75 9.66 -1.22
C GLU A 18 7.21 9.96 -0.90
N ASN A 19 7.52 10.36 0.34
CA ASN A 19 8.90 10.59 0.77
C ASN A 19 9.77 9.33 0.63
N LEU A 20 9.27 8.16 1.04
CA LEU A 20 9.98 6.89 0.84
C LEU A 20 10.21 6.59 -0.63
N TYR A 21 9.18 6.79 -1.45
CA TYR A 21 9.28 6.58 -2.89
C TYR A 21 10.37 7.47 -3.48
N GLN A 22 10.35 8.78 -3.21
CA GLN A 22 11.39 9.70 -3.69
C GLN A 22 12.79 9.32 -3.21
N GLN A 23 12.92 8.91 -1.95
CA GLN A 23 14.21 8.59 -1.34
C GLN A 23 14.86 7.34 -1.94
N TYR A 24 14.07 6.32 -2.28
CA TYR A 24 14.58 5.01 -2.67
C TYR A 24 14.31 4.61 -4.13
N LYS A 25 13.54 5.38 -4.91
CA LYS A 25 13.20 5.04 -6.30
C LYS A 25 14.41 4.78 -7.19
N ASP A 26 15.46 5.60 -7.05
CA ASP A 26 16.69 5.47 -7.86
C ASP A 26 17.55 4.28 -7.42
N LYS A 27 17.20 3.64 -6.29
CA LYS A 27 17.81 2.39 -5.79
C LYS A 27 17.00 1.15 -6.18
N GLY A 28 15.93 1.30 -6.96
CA GLY A 28 15.07 0.21 -7.40
C GLY A 28 13.92 -0.12 -6.44
N PHE A 29 13.58 0.79 -5.52
CA PHE A 29 12.36 0.69 -4.72
C PHE A 29 11.17 1.32 -5.46
N SER A 30 9.96 0.82 -5.22
CA SER A 30 8.75 1.49 -5.70
C SER A 30 7.61 1.31 -4.71
N VAL A 31 6.76 2.31 -4.63
CA VAL A 31 5.48 2.23 -3.93
C VAL A 31 4.39 2.02 -4.99
N LEU A 32 3.45 1.14 -4.70
CA LEU A 32 2.23 0.97 -5.50
C LEU A 32 1.04 1.09 -4.55
N GLY A 33 0.24 2.14 -4.74
CA GLY A 33 -1.02 2.33 -4.03
C GLY A 33 -2.14 1.55 -4.73
N LEU A 34 -2.95 0.88 -3.93
CA LEU A 34 -4.04 0.01 -4.38
C LEU A 34 -5.35 0.52 -3.76
N PRO A 35 -6.07 1.44 -4.43
CA PRO A 35 -7.30 2.00 -3.90
C PRO A 35 -8.33 0.90 -3.58
N CYS A 36 -8.97 0.98 -2.41
CA CYS A 36 -9.95 0.00 -1.96
C CYS A 36 -11.04 0.65 -1.12
N ASN A 37 -12.31 0.34 -1.41
CA ASN A 37 -13.46 0.94 -0.74
C ASN A 37 -14.12 0.05 0.33
N GLN A 38 -13.54 -1.13 0.61
CA GLN A 38 -14.12 -2.11 1.54
C GLN A 38 -14.14 -1.64 3.01
N PHE A 39 -13.30 -0.65 3.36
CA PHE A 39 -13.14 -0.18 4.73
C PHE A 39 -13.92 1.11 4.95
N ALA A 40 -15.13 0.96 5.52
CA ALA A 40 -16.05 2.05 5.85
C ALA A 40 -16.38 3.01 4.68
N GLY A 41 -16.29 2.54 3.43
CA GLY A 41 -16.59 3.36 2.26
C GLY A 41 -15.66 4.56 2.09
N GLN A 42 -14.40 4.46 2.55
CA GLN A 42 -13.45 5.57 2.61
C GLN A 42 -12.74 5.88 1.28
N GLU A 43 -13.08 5.15 0.22
CA GLU A 43 -12.59 5.38 -1.15
C GLU A 43 -13.73 5.38 -2.19
N PRO A 44 -14.71 6.30 -2.05
CA PRO A 44 -15.92 6.29 -2.85
C PRO A 44 -15.72 6.83 -4.27
N GLY A 45 -14.61 7.54 -4.52
CA GLY A 45 -14.34 8.21 -5.78
C GLY A 45 -14.10 7.27 -6.97
N THR A 46 -14.16 7.86 -8.15
CA THR A 46 -13.65 7.29 -9.40
C THR A 46 -12.12 7.29 -9.42
N GLU A 47 -11.52 6.50 -10.30
CA GLU A 47 -10.05 6.43 -10.43
C GLU A 47 -9.42 7.80 -10.69
N GLN A 48 -10.07 8.64 -11.52
CA GLN A 48 -9.60 9.99 -11.81
C GLN A 48 -9.67 10.90 -10.58
N GLU A 49 -10.78 10.89 -9.85
CA GLU A 49 -10.93 11.69 -8.63
C GLU A 49 -9.93 11.28 -7.54
N ILE A 50 -9.65 9.97 -7.41
CA ILE A 50 -8.68 9.44 -6.47
C ILE A 50 -7.27 9.92 -6.83
N GLN A 51 -6.88 9.81 -8.10
CA GLN A 51 -5.58 10.27 -8.57
C GLN A 51 -5.41 11.77 -8.33
N GLU A 52 -6.41 12.57 -8.70
CA GLU A 52 -6.40 14.02 -8.50
C GLU A 52 -6.32 14.37 -7.02
N PHE A 53 -7.08 13.70 -6.15
CA PHE A 53 -6.99 13.87 -4.71
C PHE A 53 -5.58 13.61 -4.18
N CYS A 54 -4.96 12.50 -4.57
CA CYS A 54 -3.63 12.11 -4.09
C CYS A 54 -2.54 13.11 -4.56
N SER A 55 -2.60 13.52 -5.82
CA SER A 55 -1.64 14.48 -6.38
C SER A 55 -1.81 15.88 -5.80
N LEU A 56 -3.03 16.41 -5.71
CA LEU A 56 -3.27 17.78 -5.24
C LEU A 56 -3.00 17.95 -3.73
N ASN A 57 -3.36 16.97 -2.91
CA ASN A 57 -3.29 17.11 -1.45
C ASN A 57 -1.98 16.59 -0.85
N TYR A 58 -1.30 15.66 -1.52
CA TYR A 58 -0.12 14.99 -0.97
C TYR A 58 1.08 14.94 -1.92
N GLY A 59 0.94 15.45 -3.16
CA GLY A 59 2.03 15.44 -4.14
C GLY A 59 2.43 14.02 -4.56
N VAL A 60 1.51 13.05 -4.46
CA VAL A 60 1.79 11.65 -4.80
C VAL A 60 2.21 11.53 -6.27
N THR A 61 3.37 10.91 -6.49
CA THR A 61 3.92 10.59 -7.82
C THR A 61 4.18 9.11 -8.01
N PHE A 62 4.11 8.29 -6.95
CA PHE A 62 4.12 6.85 -7.09
C PHE A 62 2.85 6.34 -7.79
N PRO A 63 2.91 5.21 -8.53
CA PRO A 63 1.77 4.69 -9.27
C PRO A 63 0.61 4.25 -8.35
N LEU A 64 -0.61 4.51 -8.82
CA LEU A 64 -1.85 3.97 -8.27
C LEU A 64 -2.47 3.00 -9.28
N SER A 65 -3.01 1.88 -8.81
CA SER A 65 -3.82 1.01 -9.66
C SER A 65 -5.26 1.50 -9.77
N SER A 66 -6.03 0.87 -10.66
CA SER A 66 -7.49 0.85 -10.56
C SER A 66 -7.94 0.30 -9.20
N LYS A 67 -9.15 0.67 -8.79
CA LYS A 67 -9.73 0.20 -7.52
C LYS A 67 -9.92 -1.31 -7.54
N LEU A 68 -9.64 -1.97 -6.42
CA LEU A 68 -9.79 -3.41 -6.29
C LEU A 68 -10.32 -3.81 -4.90
N GLU A 69 -10.83 -5.04 -4.82
CA GLU A 69 -11.25 -5.66 -3.57
C GLU A 69 -10.08 -6.44 -2.95
N VAL A 70 -9.83 -6.26 -1.66
CA VAL A 70 -8.71 -6.89 -0.94
C VAL A 70 -9.15 -8.08 -0.10
N ASN A 71 -10.43 -8.19 0.23
CA ASN A 71 -11.04 -9.22 1.07
C ASN A 71 -12.29 -9.84 0.41
N GLY A 72 -12.78 -10.93 1.01
CA GLY A 72 -14.02 -11.58 0.63
C GLY A 72 -13.95 -12.42 -0.64
N HIS A 73 -15.12 -12.81 -1.15
CA HIS A 73 -15.27 -13.63 -2.35
C HIS A 73 -14.57 -13.00 -3.57
N ASP A 74 -14.74 -11.69 -3.72
CA ASP A 74 -14.23 -10.93 -4.87
C ASP A 74 -12.78 -10.45 -4.67
N ARG A 75 -12.08 -10.91 -3.62
CA ARG A 75 -10.67 -10.60 -3.37
C ARG A 75 -9.84 -10.74 -4.65
N HIS A 76 -9.15 -9.67 -5.03
CA HIS A 76 -8.33 -9.66 -6.24
C HIS A 76 -7.21 -10.71 -6.18
N GLN A 77 -6.82 -11.30 -7.32
CA GLN A 77 -5.78 -12.35 -7.38
C GLN A 77 -4.47 -11.91 -6.70
N LEU A 78 -4.09 -10.64 -6.86
CA LEU A 78 -2.96 -10.05 -6.15
C LEU A 78 -3.04 -10.26 -4.63
N TYR A 79 -4.18 -9.93 -4.00
CA TYR A 79 -4.34 -10.09 -2.55
C TYR A 79 -4.45 -11.54 -2.10
N ARG A 80 -4.86 -12.46 -3.00
CA ARG A 80 -4.75 -13.90 -2.73
C ARG A 80 -3.28 -14.33 -2.62
N LEU A 81 -2.40 -13.78 -3.45
CA LEU A 81 -0.95 -14.06 -3.37
C LEU A 81 -0.29 -13.38 -2.16
N LEU A 82 -0.71 -12.17 -1.81
CA LEU A 82 -0.13 -11.42 -0.70
C LEU A 82 -0.56 -11.94 0.68
N ALA A 83 -1.83 -12.32 0.82
CA ALA A 83 -2.47 -12.53 2.12
C ALA A 83 -3.50 -13.68 2.14
N GLY A 84 -3.64 -14.43 1.04
CA GLY A 84 -4.52 -15.59 0.99
C GLY A 84 -3.99 -16.80 1.75
N GLU A 85 -4.76 -17.87 1.74
CA GLU A 85 -4.33 -19.15 2.29
C GLU A 85 -3.06 -19.65 1.59
N GLY A 86 -2.06 -20.07 2.37
CA GLY A 86 -0.75 -20.50 1.86
C GLY A 86 0.22 -19.37 1.50
N ALA A 87 -0.17 -18.10 1.63
CA ALA A 87 0.77 -16.98 1.55
C ALA A 87 1.70 -16.94 2.77
N GLU A 88 2.85 -16.28 2.64
CA GLU A 88 3.82 -16.11 3.73
C GLU A 88 3.21 -15.35 4.93
N PHE A 89 2.32 -14.39 4.65
CA PHE A 89 1.63 -13.58 5.65
C PHE A 89 0.11 -13.68 5.47
N PRO A 90 -0.50 -14.84 5.76
CA PRO A 90 -1.91 -15.08 5.48
C PRO A 90 -2.82 -14.29 6.44
N GLY A 91 -4.04 -14.03 6.00
CA GLY A 91 -5.11 -13.43 6.81
C GLY A 91 -5.68 -12.17 6.18
N ASP A 92 -6.94 -11.87 6.49
CA ASP A 92 -7.66 -10.74 5.91
C ASP A 92 -6.97 -9.41 6.18
N ILE A 93 -7.10 -8.47 5.25
CA ILE A 93 -6.66 -7.09 5.44
C ILE A 93 -7.57 -6.44 6.46
N THR A 94 -6.98 -5.81 7.46
CA THR A 94 -7.71 -5.35 8.65
C THR A 94 -8.24 -3.93 8.52
N TRP A 95 -7.55 -3.07 7.77
CA TRP A 95 -7.96 -1.69 7.52
C TRP A 95 -7.23 -1.09 6.32
N ASN A 96 -7.56 0.16 5.98
CA ASN A 96 -6.79 1.00 5.06
C ASN A 96 -5.34 1.16 5.53
N PHE A 97 -4.40 1.29 4.59
CA PHE A 97 -2.96 1.49 4.80
C PHE A 97 -2.21 0.30 5.37
N GLU A 98 -2.69 -0.92 5.15
CA GLU A 98 -1.89 -2.12 5.38
C GLU A 98 -0.84 -2.28 4.27
N LYS A 99 0.37 -2.73 4.63
CA LYS A 99 1.55 -2.62 3.76
C LYS A 99 2.21 -3.98 3.59
N PHE A 100 2.61 -4.27 2.35
CA PHE A 100 3.40 -5.44 2.00
C PHE A 100 4.70 -4.97 1.34
N LEU A 101 5.84 -5.43 1.86
CA LEU A 101 7.13 -5.27 1.23
C LEU A 101 7.41 -6.52 0.39
N LEU A 102 7.70 -6.33 -0.90
CA LEU A 102 8.04 -7.41 -1.82
C LEU A 102 9.52 -7.30 -2.18
N GLY A 103 10.17 -8.46 -2.30
CA GLY A 103 11.51 -8.58 -2.85
C GLY A 103 11.50 -8.45 -4.38
N LYS A 104 12.69 -8.28 -4.97
CA LYS A 104 12.88 -8.22 -6.43
C LYS A 104 12.48 -9.52 -7.14
N ASP A 105 12.43 -10.63 -6.40
CA ASP A 105 11.97 -11.95 -6.85
C ASP A 105 10.45 -12.15 -6.71
N GLY A 106 9.72 -11.13 -6.26
CA GLY A 106 8.27 -11.15 -6.07
C GLY A 106 7.82 -11.80 -4.76
N ARG A 107 8.73 -12.27 -3.90
CA ARG A 107 8.36 -12.82 -2.58
C ARG A 107 7.96 -11.71 -1.62
N VAL A 108 6.96 -11.98 -0.78
CA VAL A 108 6.61 -11.06 0.31
C VAL A 108 7.65 -11.19 1.41
N LEU A 109 8.36 -10.10 1.72
CA LEU A 109 9.40 -10.05 2.74
C LEU A 109 8.86 -9.61 4.10
N ALA A 110 7.82 -8.78 4.11
CA ALA A 110 7.19 -8.29 5.32
C ALA A 110 5.75 -7.82 5.07
N ARG A 111 4.93 -7.89 6.12
CA ARG A 111 3.58 -7.32 6.21
C ARG A 111 3.52 -6.40 7.42
N PHE A 112 3.05 -5.16 7.25
CA PHE A 112 2.96 -4.17 8.32
C PHE A 112 1.52 -3.74 8.55
N SER A 113 1.18 -3.54 9.82
CA SER A 113 -0.17 -3.12 10.22
C SER A 113 -0.52 -1.74 9.66
N PRO A 114 -1.83 -1.43 9.51
CA PRO A 114 -2.31 -0.09 9.17
C PRO A 114 -1.68 1.06 9.97
N ARG A 115 -1.49 0.84 11.28
CA ARG A 115 -1.00 1.86 12.22
C ARG A 115 0.52 2.00 12.21
N THR A 116 1.25 1.05 11.66
CA THR A 116 2.69 1.19 11.45
C THR A 116 2.91 2.26 10.40
N ALA A 117 3.49 3.39 10.78
CA ALA A 117 3.74 4.49 9.87
C ALA A 117 4.73 4.06 8.76
N PRO A 118 4.64 4.60 7.54
CA PRO A 118 5.59 4.24 6.48
C PRO A 118 7.05 4.54 6.85
N ASP A 119 7.28 5.63 7.59
CA ASP A 119 8.58 6.07 8.07
C ASP A 119 8.98 5.45 9.43
N ASP A 120 8.21 4.47 9.92
CA ASP A 120 8.57 3.71 11.12
C ASP A 120 9.94 3.03 10.92
N PRO A 121 10.84 3.04 11.92
CA PRO A 121 12.16 2.43 11.81
C PRO A 121 12.14 0.96 11.35
N THR A 122 11.09 0.20 11.70
CA THR A 122 10.94 -1.20 11.26
C THR A 122 10.68 -1.31 9.76
N VAL A 123 9.94 -0.37 9.17
CA VAL A 123 9.69 -0.30 7.73
C VAL A 123 10.94 0.14 6.99
N ILE A 124 11.61 1.19 7.47
CA ILE A 124 12.86 1.69 6.88
C ILE A 124 13.91 0.58 6.85
N HIS A 125 14.13 -0.08 7.98
CA HIS A 125 15.12 -1.16 8.09
C HIS A 125 14.81 -2.32 7.12
N ALA A 126 13.54 -2.69 6.99
CA ALA A 126 13.14 -3.75 6.06
C ALA A 126 13.39 -3.35 4.59
N ILE A 127 13.11 -2.09 4.22
CA ILE A 127 13.40 -1.57 2.88
C ILE A 127 14.90 -1.57 2.60
N GLU A 128 15.72 -1.02 3.50
CA GLU A 128 17.17 -0.96 3.32
C GLU A 128 17.79 -2.36 3.22
N LYS A 129 17.31 -3.31 4.02
CA LYS A 129 17.72 -4.72 3.94
C LYS A 129 17.34 -5.35 2.60
N ALA A 130 16.17 -5.03 2.04
CA ALA A 130 15.74 -5.56 0.74
C ALA A 130 16.45 -4.92 -0.47
N LEU A 131 17.07 -3.75 -0.28
CA LEU A 131 17.82 -3.03 -1.30
C LEU A 131 19.31 -3.36 -1.31
N SER A 132 19.82 -3.95 -0.22
CA SER A 132 21.20 -4.43 -0.07
C SER A 132 21.42 -5.73 -0.84
#